data_AF-A0A9Q4REG4-F1
#
_entry.id   AF-A0A9Q4REG4-F1
#
_cell.length_a   1.000
_cell.length_b   1.000
_cell.length_c   1.000
_cell.angle_alpha   90.00
_cell.angle_beta   90.00
_cell.angle_gamma   90.00
#
_symmetry.space_group_name_H-M   'P 1'
#
loop_
_entity.id
_entity.type
_entity.pdbx_description
1 polymer ?
#
loop_
_entity_poly.entity_id
_entity_poly.type
_entity_poly.pdbx_seq_one_letter_code
_entity_poly.pdbx_strand_id
1 'polypeptide(L)'
;MINKKIGVLLLFALLVSFGAKAQRATSMRINEVLVINEDNFVDDYGKRHAWIELFNNSAGSVNIAGCYLTNDKSNPKKYPIPKGDVLTVIPPRQHTLFWADGEPDRGTFHVNFTLDPSKENYIALYDADGRTLIDEIVIPASQKADVSYGRTLDGQGEWTALTKVTPSTNNVTLDSNEKIENFKENDSWGIGMTLTAMAVVFSGLFLLFIIFKQIGKLSIAASKRNAQKAAGAAVIADNAGQESGEIFAAIGAALYEMSDDNHDIEHTVLTIRKVQRSYSPWSSKIYGLREVPKK
;
A
#
# COMPACT_ATOMS: atom_id res chain seq x y z
N MET A 1 44.64 19.28 -12.17
CA MET A 1 43.43 18.99 -12.97
C MET A 1 43.44 17.51 -13.33
N ILE A 2 42.77 16.66 -12.53
CA ILE A 2 42.63 15.24 -12.89
C ILE A 2 41.83 15.19 -14.19
N ASN A 3 42.42 14.65 -15.25
CA ASN A 3 41.75 14.50 -16.54
C ASN A 3 40.41 13.80 -16.30
N LYS A 4 39.31 14.42 -16.73
CA LYS A 4 37.94 13.91 -16.51
C LYS A 4 37.78 12.43 -16.92
N LYS A 5 38.60 11.97 -17.89
CA LYS A 5 38.68 10.57 -18.34
C LYS A 5 39.25 9.59 -17.30
N ILE A 6 40.23 10.02 -16.49
CA ILE A 6 40.85 9.22 -15.42
C ILE A 6 39.91 9.13 -14.22
N GLY A 7 39.19 10.22 -13.91
CA GLY A 7 38.16 10.23 -12.87
C GLY A 7 37.01 9.26 -13.15
N VAL A 8 36.54 9.19 -14.41
CA VAL A 8 35.50 8.24 -14.83
C VAL A 8 35.99 6.79 -14.76
N LEU A 9 37.24 6.52 -15.13
CA LEU A 9 37.84 5.18 -15.04
C LEU A 9 38.01 4.70 -13.60
N LEU A 10 38.41 5.60 -12.69
CA LEU A 10 38.48 5.32 -11.25
C LEU A 10 37.10 5.11 -10.65
N LEU A 11 36.08 5.87 -11.06
CA LEU A 11 34.69 5.69 -10.62
C LEU A 11 34.13 4.33 -11.09
N PHE A 12 34.44 3.93 -12.32
CA PHE A 12 34.04 2.64 -12.88
C PHE A 12 34.77 1.47 -12.17
N ALA A 13 36.06 1.62 -11.88
CA ALA A 13 36.82 0.64 -11.09
C ALA A 13 36.29 0.56 -9.64
N LEU A 14 35.88 1.68 -9.03
CA LEU A 14 35.28 1.71 -7.71
C LEU A 14 33.92 0.98 -7.68
N LEU A 15 33.09 1.18 -8.71
CA LEU A 15 31.80 0.51 -8.90
C LEU A 15 31.96 -1.00 -9.15
N VAL A 16 33.03 -1.44 -9.80
CA VAL A 16 33.35 -2.87 -10.00
C VAL A 16 33.95 -3.50 -8.73
N SER A 17 34.62 -2.71 -7.88
CA SER A 17 35.21 -3.18 -6.62
C SER A 17 34.21 -3.31 -5.45
N PHE A 18 33.03 -2.71 -5.55
CA PHE A 18 31.86 -3.18 -4.81
C PHE A 18 31.41 -4.48 -5.48
N GLY A 19 32.03 -5.59 -5.07
CA GLY A 19 31.76 -6.90 -5.62
C GLY A 19 30.25 -7.11 -5.72
N ALA A 20 29.77 -7.29 -6.95
CA ALA A 20 28.46 -7.86 -7.17
C ALA A 20 28.45 -9.15 -6.34
N LYS A 21 27.69 -9.16 -5.25
CA LYS A 21 27.40 -10.41 -4.55
C LYS A 21 26.63 -11.21 -5.57
N ALA A 22 27.34 -12.10 -6.26
CA ALA A 22 26.73 -13.07 -7.13
C ALA A 22 25.59 -13.69 -6.32
N GLN A 23 24.39 -13.56 -6.87
CA GLN A 23 23.15 -14.01 -6.30
C GLN A 23 23.21 -15.55 -6.22
N ARG A 24 23.69 -16.07 -5.10
CA ARG A 24 24.05 -17.47 -4.92
C ARG A 24 22.94 -18.22 -4.17
N ALA A 25 22.76 -19.49 -4.52
CA ALA A 25 21.89 -20.42 -3.79
C ALA A 25 22.18 -20.44 -2.28
N THR A 26 23.40 -20.09 -1.88
CA THR A 26 23.84 -19.92 -0.47
C THR A 26 23.01 -18.93 0.35
N SER A 27 22.16 -18.10 -0.26
CA SER A 27 21.22 -17.21 0.45
C SER A 27 19.88 -17.85 0.80
N MET A 28 19.58 -19.04 0.27
CA MET A 28 18.39 -19.81 0.65
C MET A 28 18.54 -20.36 2.06
N ARG A 29 17.43 -20.42 2.79
CA ARG A 29 17.36 -21.03 4.12
C ARG A 29 16.16 -21.94 4.17
N ILE A 30 16.26 -23.03 4.93
CA ILE A 30 15.07 -23.80 5.32
C ILE A 30 14.35 -22.94 6.37
N ASN A 31 13.05 -22.71 6.17
CA ASN A 31 12.29 -21.72 6.94
C ASN A 31 11.29 -22.36 7.90
N GLU A 32 10.53 -23.33 7.40
CA GLU A 32 9.45 -24.00 8.12
C GLU A 32 9.31 -25.43 7.58
N VAL A 33 8.99 -26.37 8.47
CA VAL A 33 8.77 -27.78 8.12
C VAL A 33 7.56 -28.29 8.88
N LEU A 34 6.63 -28.92 8.18
CA LEU A 34 5.50 -29.63 8.78
C LEU A 34 5.62 -31.13 8.48
N VAL A 35 5.72 -31.95 9.53
CA VAL A 35 5.89 -33.41 9.41
C VAL A 35 4.55 -34.13 9.36
N ILE A 36 3.57 -33.69 10.15
CA ILE A 36 2.24 -34.29 10.25
C ILE A 36 1.21 -33.24 9.85
N ASN A 37 0.56 -33.46 8.72
CA ASN A 37 -0.42 -32.55 8.14
C ASN A 37 -1.77 -33.27 8.03
N GLU A 38 -2.69 -32.98 8.94
CA GLU A 38 -4.01 -33.63 9.04
C GLU A 38 -5.13 -32.66 8.66
N ASP A 39 -5.05 -31.39 9.10
CA ASP A 39 -6.04 -30.37 8.77
C ASP A 39 -5.44 -29.03 8.28
N ASN A 40 -4.23 -29.05 7.70
CA ASN A 40 -3.56 -27.86 7.18
C ASN A 40 -3.44 -27.80 5.64
N PHE A 41 -2.38 -27.20 5.11
CA PHE A 41 -2.20 -26.92 3.69
C PHE A 41 -2.35 -28.16 2.80
N VAL A 42 -3.04 -28.01 1.67
CA VAL A 42 -3.36 -29.09 0.73
C VAL A 42 -2.55 -28.88 -0.56
N ASP A 43 -2.03 -29.96 -1.14
CA ASP A 43 -1.30 -29.90 -2.41
C ASP A 43 -2.23 -29.74 -3.63
N ASP A 44 -1.63 -29.60 -4.81
CA ASP A 44 -2.36 -29.45 -6.08
C ASP A 44 -3.19 -30.68 -6.47
N TYR A 45 -3.02 -31.80 -5.75
CA TYR A 45 -3.73 -33.06 -5.94
C TYR A 45 -4.81 -33.29 -4.88
N GLY A 46 -5.09 -32.31 -4.02
CA GLY A 46 -6.11 -32.41 -2.99
C GLY A 46 -5.69 -33.27 -1.79
N LYS A 47 -4.39 -33.53 -1.61
CA LYS A 47 -3.84 -34.34 -0.52
C LYS A 47 -3.10 -33.48 0.50
N ARG A 48 -3.08 -33.96 1.74
CA ARG A 48 -2.29 -33.37 2.82
C ARG A 48 -1.04 -34.20 3.02
N HIS A 49 0.09 -33.60 2.71
CA HIS A 49 1.40 -34.20 2.84
C HIS A 49 2.29 -33.36 3.74
N ALA A 50 3.33 -34.00 4.28
CA ALA A 50 4.41 -33.30 4.92
C ALA A 50 5.06 -32.34 3.91
N TRP A 51 5.62 -31.24 4.38
CA TRP A 51 6.25 -30.26 3.50
C TRP A 51 7.39 -29.53 4.16
N ILE A 52 8.25 -28.97 3.30
CA ILE A 52 9.47 -28.26 3.64
C ILE A 52 9.43 -26.94 2.90
N GLU A 53 9.53 -25.83 3.62
CA GLU A 53 9.56 -24.50 3.05
C GLU A 53 10.99 -23.95 3.04
N LEU A 54 11.37 -23.37 1.90
CA LEU A 54 12.59 -22.62 1.74
C LEU A 54 12.27 -21.13 1.61
N PHE A 55 13.09 -20.29 2.21
CA PHE A 55 12.99 -18.84 2.13
C PHE A 55 14.23 -18.23 1.48
N ASN A 56 14.02 -17.29 0.57
CA ASN A 56 15.08 -16.49 -0.01
C ASN A 56 15.41 -15.28 0.87
N ASN A 57 16.50 -15.39 1.65
CA ASN A 57 16.94 -14.32 2.55
C ASN A 57 17.71 -13.18 1.84
N SER A 58 17.89 -13.23 0.52
CA SER A 58 18.61 -12.20 -0.23
C SER A 58 17.70 -11.04 -0.67
N ALA A 59 18.33 -9.96 -1.16
CA ALA A 59 17.65 -8.82 -1.77
C ALA A 59 17.42 -8.97 -3.28
N GLY A 60 17.82 -10.09 -3.89
CA GLY A 60 17.59 -10.42 -5.30
C GLY A 60 16.82 -11.73 -5.48
N SER A 61 16.55 -12.14 -6.71
CA SER A 61 15.95 -13.45 -7.00
C SER A 61 16.98 -14.57 -7.01
N VAL A 62 16.82 -15.64 -6.22
CA VAL A 62 17.74 -16.79 -6.19
C VAL A 62 17.21 -17.90 -7.08
N ASN A 63 18.06 -18.45 -7.96
CA ASN A 63 17.71 -19.66 -8.70
C ASN A 63 18.20 -20.91 -7.95
N ILE A 64 17.27 -21.79 -7.58
CA ILE A 64 17.56 -23.07 -6.90
C ILE A 64 17.59 -24.27 -7.84
N ALA A 65 17.41 -24.07 -9.15
CA ALA A 65 17.50 -25.14 -10.15
C ALA A 65 18.83 -25.89 -10.05
N GLY A 66 18.76 -27.23 -9.97
CA GLY A 66 19.92 -28.09 -9.86
C GLY A 66 20.55 -28.19 -8.47
N CYS A 67 20.07 -27.43 -7.47
CA CYS A 67 20.38 -27.70 -6.07
C CYS A 67 19.79 -29.04 -5.63
N TYR A 68 20.19 -29.54 -4.46
CA TYR A 68 19.72 -30.82 -3.94
C TYR A 68 19.07 -30.66 -2.58
N LEU A 69 17.89 -31.27 -2.42
CA LEU A 69 17.25 -31.44 -1.12
C LEU A 69 17.44 -32.89 -0.65
N THR A 70 17.70 -33.09 0.64
CA THR A 70 17.86 -34.43 1.19
C THR A 70 17.34 -34.51 2.61
N ASN A 71 16.85 -35.69 2.98
CA ASN A 71 16.63 -36.07 4.36
C ASN A 71 17.59 -37.17 4.86
N ASP A 72 18.71 -37.35 4.17
CA ASP A 72 19.71 -38.38 4.46
C ASP A 72 21.12 -37.79 4.40
N LYS A 73 21.80 -37.75 5.56
CA LYS A 73 23.18 -37.25 5.69
C LYS A 73 24.18 -38.00 4.81
N SER A 74 23.91 -39.28 4.53
CA SER A 74 24.78 -40.13 3.70
C SER A 74 24.55 -39.93 2.20
N ASN A 75 23.45 -39.28 1.82
CA ASN A 75 23.10 -39.01 0.43
C ASN A 75 22.75 -37.52 0.21
N PRO A 76 23.76 -36.63 0.08
CA PRO A 76 23.55 -35.21 -0.20
C PRO A 76 22.80 -34.91 -1.51
N LYS A 77 22.78 -35.85 -2.46
CA LYS A 77 22.20 -35.68 -3.81
C LYS A 77 20.86 -36.39 -3.98
N LYS A 78 20.14 -36.64 -2.88
CA LYS A 78 18.93 -37.48 -2.86
C LYS A 78 17.83 -36.98 -3.81
N TYR A 79 17.41 -35.72 -3.68
CA TYR A 79 16.45 -35.10 -4.58
C TYR A 79 17.11 -33.96 -5.37
N PRO A 80 17.37 -34.13 -6.68
CA PRO A 80 17.80 -33.02 -7.53
C PRO A 80 16.61 -32.13 -7.90
N ILE A 81 16.68 -30.84 -7.58
CA ILE A 81 15.67 -29.87 -8.00
C ILE A 81 15.77 -29.73 -9.53
N PRO A 82 14.69 -30.02 -10.28
CA PRO A 82 14.69 -29.97 -11.74
C PRO A 82 15.21 -28.65 -12.32
N LYS A 83 15.92 -28.74 -13.45
CA LYS A 83 16.38 -27.56 -14.20
C LYS A 83 15.35 -27.19 -15.26
N GLY A 84 15.08 -25.89 -15.40
CA GLY A 84 14.24 -25.35 -16.49
C GLY A 84 12.83 -24.95 -16.10
N ASP A 85 12.41 -25.22 -14.86
CA ASP A 85 11.17 -24.67 -14.32
C ASP A 85 11.40 -23.23 -13.83
N VAL A 86 10.60 -22.28 -14.32
CA VAL A 86 10.66 -20.87 -13.96
C VAL A 86 10.36 -20.63 -12.48
N LEU A 87 9.60 -21.52 -11.84
CA LEU A 87 9.24 -21.43 -10.43
C LEU A 87 10.42 -21.72 -9.50
N THR A 88 11.51 -22.27 -10.01
CA THR A 88 12.77 -22.44 -9.27
C THR A 88 13.55 -21.13 -9.10
N VAL A 89 13.07 -20.02 -9.68
CA VAL A 89 13.63 -18.68 -9.46
C VAL A 89 12.82 -17.97 -8.39
N ILE A 90 13.30 -18.04 -7.15
CA ILE A 90 12.61 -17.51 -5.97
C ILE A 90 12.86 -16.01 -5.88
N PRO A 91 11.82 -15.15 -5.94
CA PRO A 91 12.00 -13.71 -5.84
C PRO A 91 12.58 -13.28 -4.47
N PRO A 92 13.05 -12.03 -4.32
CA PRO A 92 13.64 -11.57 -3.06
C PRO A 92 12.63 -11.64 -1.92
N ARG A 93 13.06 -12.15 -0.77
CA ARG A 93 12.21 -12.27 0.44
C ARG A 93 10.92 -13.05 0.19
N GLN A 94 10.98 -14.06 -0.68
CA GLN A 94 9.87 -14.96 -0.99
C GLN A 94 10.20 -16.40 -0.59
N HIS A 95 9.14 -17.20 -0.58
CA HIS A 95 9.11 -18.56 -0.07
C HIS A 95 8.82 -19.54 -1.20
N THR A 96 9.21 -20.79 -1.03
CA THR A 96 8.84 -21.89 -1.90
C THR A 96 8.69 -23.16 -1.08
N LEU A 97 7.68 -23.97 -1.40
CA LEU A 97 7.29 -25.12 -0.61
C LEU A 97 7.52 -26.39 -1.42
N PHE A 98 8.09 -27.40 -0.76
CA PHE A 98 8.34 -28.74 -1.29
C PHE A 98 7.52 -29.77 -0.52
N TRP A 99 6.70 -30.55 -1.21
CA TRP A 99 5.93 -31.66 -0.67
C TRP A 99 6.82 -32.89 -0.48
N ALA A 100 6.92 -33.38 0.75
CA ALA A 100 7.64 -34.58 1.12
C ALA A 100 6.72 -35.81 1.07
N ASP A 101 6.21 -36.11 -0.12
CA ASP A 101 5.24 -37.18 -0.39
C ASP A 101 5.85 -38.42 -1.06
N GLY A 102 7.10 -38.34 -1.54
CA GLY A 102 7.77 -39.44 -2.22
C GLY A 102 7.38 -39.58 -3.70
N GLU A 103 6.71 -38.59 -4.29
CA GLU A 103 6.07 -38.68 -5.62
C GLU A 103 6.63 -37.63 -6.59
N PRO A 104 7.91 -37.73 -7.00
CA PRO A 104 8.58 -36.70 -7.79
C PRO A 104 7.99 -36.48 -9.18
N ASP A 105 7.22 -37.45 -9.69
CA ASP A 105 6.55 -37.37 -10.98
C ASP A 105 5.34 -36.41 -10.97
N ARG A 106 4.93 -35.91 -9.79
CA ARG A 106 3.86 -34.90 -9.63
C ARG A 106 4.33 -33.47 -9.90
N GLY A 107 5.63 -33.22 -9.99
CA GLY A 107 6.19 -31.93 -10.39
C GLY A 107 7.44 -31.52 -9.61
N THR A 108 8.00 -30.36 -9.99
CA THR A 108 9.25 -29.78 -9.45
C THR A 108 9.28 -29.65 -7.93
N PHE A 109 8.12 -29.50 -7.30
CA PHE A 109 8.00 -29.28 -5.85
C PHE A 109 7.53 -30.51 -5.09
N HIS A 110 7.45 -31.68 -5.71
CA HIS A 110 7.22 -32.96 -5.04
C HIS A 110 8.55 -33.72 -4.96
N VAL A 111 8.97 -34.09 -3.75
CA VAL A 111 10.28 -34.71 -3.53
C VAL A 111 10.20 -36.23 -3.47
N ASN A 112 11.31 -36.90 -3.73
CA ASN A 112 11.38 -38.37 -3.79
C ASN A 112 11.55 -39.05 -2.42
N PHE A 113 11.20 -38.37 -1.34
CA PHE A 113 11.27 -38.90 0.02
C PHE A 113 10.12 -38.37 0.89
N THR A 114 9.84 -39.10 1.96
CA THR A 114 8.85 -38.72 2.98
C THR A 114 9.54 -38.38 4.29
N LEU A 115 8.81 -37.68 5.17
CA LEU A 115 9.21 -37.44 6.56
C LEU A 115 8.52 -38.45 7.47
N ASP A 116 9.20 -38.85 8.53
CA ASP A 116 8.75 -39.90 9.44
C ASP A 116 8.41 -39.29 10.82
N PRO A 117 7.14 -39.30 11.24
CA PRO A 117 6.74 -38.67 12.50
C PRO A 117 7.27 -39.38 13.75
N SER A 118 7.71 -40.64 13.62
CA SER A 118 8.16 -41.46 14.75
C SER A 118 9.62 -41.21 15.15
N LYS A 119 10.40 -40.51 14.32
CA LYS A 119 11.83 -40.28 14.52
C LYS A 119 12.24 -38.84 14.21
N GLU A 120 13.48 -38.52 14.51
CA GLU A 120 14.09 -37.25 14.10
C GLU A 120 14.26 -37.22 12.58
N ASN A 121 13.94 -36.08 11.96
CA ASN A 121 14.06 -35.89 10.53
C ASN A 121 15.18 -34.90 10.24
N TYR A 122 16.31 -35.39 9.74
CA TYR A 122 17.33 -34.52 9.15
C TYR A 122 16.82 -33.98 7.81
N ILE A 123 17.05 -32.70 7.53
CA ILE A 123 16.76 -32.07 6.24
C ILE A 123 17.92 -31.14 5.91
N ALA A 124 18.41 -31.18 4.68
CA ALA A 124 19.45 -30.29 4.22
C ALA A 124 19.28 -29.88 2.76
N LEU A 125 19.73 -28.66 2.48
CA LEU A 125 19.81 -28.07 1.15
C LEU A 125 21.30 -27.97 0.77
N TYR A 126 21.66 -28.54 -0.38
CA TYR A 126 22.99 -28.45 -0.96
C TYR A 126 22.96 -27.66 -2.28
N ASP A 127 24.03 -26.94 -2.56
CA ASP A 127 24.21 -26.18 -3.81
C ASP A 127 24.29 -27.13 -5.03
N ALA A 128 24.31 -26.58 -6.24
CA ALA A 128 24.30 -27.32 -7.49
C ALA A 128 25.54 -28.22 -7.73
N ASP A 129 26.61 -28.05 -6.94
CA ASP A 129 27.76 -28.97 -6.91
C ASP A 129 27.44 -30.29 -6.16
N GLY A 130 26.36 -30.28 -5.36
CA GLY A 130 25.93 -31.30 -4.41
C GLY A 130 27.00 -31.70 -3.40
N ARG A 131 27.82 -30.72 -2.98
CA ARG A 131 28.83 -30.83 -1.92
C ARG A 131 28.76 -29.67 -0.94
N THR A 132 28.51 -28.46 -1.44
CA THR A 132 28.42 -27.26 -0.62
C THR A 132 27.09 -27.26 0.12
N LEU A 133 27.13 -27.41 1.44
CA LEU A 133 25.95 -27.29 2.29
C LEU A 133 25.50 -25.83 2.35
N ILE A 134 24.22 -25.58 2.06
CA ILE A 134 23.60 -24.25 2.14
C ILE A 134 22.95 -24.04 3.50
N ASP A 135 22.11 -24.98 3.94
CA ASP A 135 21.42 -24.96 5.23
C ASP A 135 21.00 -26.37 5.62
N GLU A 136 20.90 -26.64 6.93
CA GLU A 136 20.42 -27.91 7.46
C GLU A 136 19.64 -27.73 8.76
N ILE A 137 18.78 -28.70 9.05
CA ILE A 137 18.02 -28.79 10.30
C ILE A 137 17.77 -30.25 10.66
N VAL A 138 17.64 -30.53 11.95
CA VAL A 138 17.09 -31.78 12.48
C VAL A 138 15.79 -31.45 13.19
N ILE A 139 14.67 -31.95 12.67
CA ILE A 139 13.37 -31.80 13.28
C ILE A 139 13.23 -32.88 14.36
N PRO A 140 12.89 -32.51 15.61
CA PRO A 140 12.77 -33.47 16.69
C PRO A 140 11.63 -34.47 16.43
N ALA A 141 11.78 -35.67 16.97
CA ALA A 141 10.74 -36.70 16.91
C ALA A 141 9.47 -36.25 17.67
N SER A 142 8.37 -36.99 17.47
CA SER A 142 7.10 -36.78 18.20
C SER A 142 6.49 -35.39 17.99
N GLN A 143 6.56 -34.88 16.75
CA GLN A 143 5.80 -33.70 16.36
C GLN A 143 4.29 -33.95 16.56
N LYS A 144 3.56 -32.89 16.91
CA LYS A 144 2.10 -32.93 16.95
C LYS A 144 1.54 -32.70 15.54
N ALA A 145 0.36 -33.26 15.27
CA ALA A 145 -0.37 -32.95 14.06
C ALA A 145 -0.58 -31.43 13.93
N ASP A 146 -0.38 -30.91 12.71
CA ASP A 146 -0.59 -29.52 12.34
C ASP A 146 0.21 -28.50 13.18
N VAL A 147 1.34 -28.94 13.75
CA VAL A 147 2.33 -28.07 14.38
C VAL A 147 3.61 -28.13 13.56
N SER A 148 3.94 -27.02 12.92
CA SER A 148 5.16 -26.88 12.15
C SER A 148 6.32 -26.47 13.05
N TYR A 149 7.51 -26.88 12.64
CA TYR A 149 8.77 -26.46 13.22
C TYR A 149 9.40 -25.44 12.28
N GLY A 150 9.63 -24.22 12.75
CA GLY A 150 10.06 -23.11 11.90
C GLY A 150 11.00 -22.16 12.62
N ARG A 151 11.64 -21.29 11.85
CA ARG A 151 12.47 -20.21 12.38
C ARG A 151 11.61 -19.13 13.02
N THR A 152 12.07 -18.53 14.12
CA THR A 152 11.34 -17.44 14.79
C THR A 152 11.18 -16.18 13.94
N LEU A 153 12.02 -15.99 12.91
CA LEU A 153 11.92 -14.92 11.91
C LEU A 153 12.26 -15.54 10.55
N ASP A 154 11.71 -15.03 9.45
CA ASP A 154 11.96 -15.67 8.15
C ASP A 154 13.45 -15.63 7.76
N GLY A 155 14.00 -16.80 7.46
CA GLY A 155 15.41 -16.98 7.08
C GLY A 155 16.44 -16.70 8.17
N GLN A 156 16.03 -16.43 9.43
CA GLN A 156 16.94 -16.12 10.54
C GLN A 156 16.35 -16.50 11.91
N GLY A 157 17.18 -16.54 12.94
CA GLY A 157 16.72 -16.86 14.30
C GLY A 157 16.67 -18.35 14.61
N GLU A 158 16.23 -18.63 15.84
CA GLU A 158 16.19 -19.96 16.44
C GLU A 158 15.02 -20.79 15.89
N TRP A 159 15.17 -22.10 15.94
CA TRP A 159 14.11 -23.02 15.56
C TRP A 159 13.18 -23.31 16.74
N THR A 160 11.87 -23.23 16.50
CA THR A 160 10.85 -23.54 17.49
C THR A 160 9.63 -24.18 16.84
N ALA A 161 8.81 -24.85 17.63
CA ALA A 161 7.45 -25.16 17.22
C ALA A 161 6.68 -23.82 17.09
N LEU A 162 6.13 -23.55 15.91
CA LEU A 162 5.37 -22.34 15.66
C LEU A 162 3.98 -22.47 16.27
N THR A 163 3.42 -21.34 16.72
CA THR A 163 2.05 -21.28 17.25
C THR A 163 1.00 -21.37 16.15
N LYS A 164 1.38 -20.98 14.93
CA LYS A 164 0.57 -21.01 13.72
C LYS A 164 1.43 -21.52 12.58
N VAL A 165 0.88 -22.42 11.79
CA VAL A 165 1.51 -22.92 10.57
C VAL A 165 1.37 -21.87 9.46
N THR A 166 2.46 -21.57 8.78
CA THR A 166 2.58 -20.37 7.91
C THR A 166 3.04 -20.72 6.50
N PRO A 167 2.34 -21.60 5.77
CA PRO A 167 2.76 -21.98 4.43
C PRO A 167 2.72 -20.77 3.49
N SER A 168 3.83 -20.52 2.80
CA SER A 168 4.00 -19.41 1.84
C SER A 168 3.73 -18.03 2.45
N THR A 169 3.92 -17.87 3.76
CA THR A 169 3.80 -16.59 4.45
C THR A 169 4.86 -16.46 5.53
N ASN A 170 4.94 -15.30 6.18
CA ASN A 170 5.93 -15.03 7.20
C ASN A 170 5.63 -15.79 8.49
N ASN A 171 6.65 -16.41 9.10
CA ASN A 171 6.54 -17.15 10.36
C ASN A 171 6.08 -16.28 11.54
N VAL A 172 6.33 -14.97 11.46
CA VAL A 172 5.80 -13.98 12.41
C VAL A 172 4.69 -13.20 11.74
N THR A 173 3.46 -13.41 12.19
CA THR A 173 2.36 -12.50 11.89
C THR A 173 2.50 -11.26 12.75
N LEU A 174 2.74 -10.11 12.12
CA LEU A 174 2.62 -8.81 12.78
C LEU A 174 1.13 -8.50 13.00
N ASP A 175 0.48 -9.28 13.87
CA ASP A 175 -0.94 -9.09 14.21
C ASP A 175 -1.13 -7.89 15.17
N SER A 176 -0.03 -7.37 15.73
CA SER A 176 -0.03 -6.19 16.57
C SER A 176 0.66 -5.00 15.91
N ASN A 177 -0.03 -3.86 15.92
CA ASN A 177 0.60 -2.57 15.67
C ASN A 177 0.96 -2.00 17.05
N GLU A 178 2.26 -1.90 17.34
CA GLU A 178 2.77 -1.37 18.60
C GLU A 178 2.13 -0.04 18.99
N LYS A 179 1.77 0.82 18.01
CA LYS A 179 1.08 2.09 18.29
C LYS A 179 -0.33 1.85 18.80
N ILE A 180 -1.07 0.90 18.20
CA ILE A 180 -2.44 0.56 18.61
C ILE A 180 -2.44 -0.12 19.98
N GLU A 181 -1.47 -1.00 20.25
CA GLU A 181 -1.31 -1.59 21.59
C GLU A 181 -0.93 -0.54 22.63
N ASN A 182 0.02 0.34 22.33
CA ASN A 182 0.32 1.48 23.20
C ASN A 182 -0.89 2.38 23.45
N PHE A 183 -1.78 2.58 22.45
CA PHE A 183 -3.04 3.30 22.66
C PHE A 183 -4.00 2.51 23.56
N LYS A 184 -4.13 1.19 23.39
CA LYS A 184 -4.96 0.35 24.25
C LYS A 184 -4.45 0.34 25.69
N GLU A 185 -3.13 0.34 25.91
CA GLU A 185 -2.53 0.34 27.25
C GLU A 185 -2.60 1.72 27.91
N ASN A 186 -2.20 2.79 27.21
CA ASN A 186 -2.05 4.12 27.80
C ASN A 186 -3.32 4.99 27.71
N ASP A 187 -4.24 4.68 26.80
CA ASP A 187 -5.48 5.44 26.59
C ASP A 187 -6.63 4.50 26.20
N SER A 188 -6.88 3.51 27.04
CA SER A 188 -7.92 2.48 26.83
C SER A 188 -9.33 3.05 26.58
N TRP A 189 -9.61 4.25 27.10
CA TRP A 189 -10.90 4.95 26.95
C TRP A 189 -10.91 5.99 25.82
N GLY A 190 -9.78 6.24 25.16
CA GLY A 190 -9.66 7.21 24.05
C GLY A 190 -9.74 8.68 24.46
N ILE A 191 -9.58 9.00 25.74
CA ILE A 191 -9.68 10.36 26.28
C ILE A 191 -8.45 11.17 25.90
N GLY A 192 -7.25 10.58 25.96
CA GLY A 192 -6.02 11.24 25.54
C GLY A 192 -6.03 11.61 24.06
N MET A 193 -6.53 10.73 23.20
CA MET A 193 -6.67 10.96 21.76
C MET A 193 -7.66 12.09 21.46
N THR A 194 -8.82 12.11 22.11
CA THR A 194 -9.83 13.16 21.89
C THR A 194 -9.34 14.53 22.37
N LEU A 195 -8.71 14.60 23.54
CA LEU A 195 -8.16 15.86 24.06
C LEU A 195 -7.04 16.42 23.18
N THR A 196 -6.13 15.57 22.70
CA THR A 196 -5.04 16.01 21.80
C THR A 196 -5.58 16.46 20.44
N ALA A 197 -6.56 15.74 19.88
CA ALA A 197 -7.22 16.15 18.64
C ALA A 197 -7.93 17.50 18.80
N MET A 198 -8.69 17.70 19.88
CA MET A 198 -9.32 18.98 20.18
C MET A 198 -8.28 20.09 20.36
N ALA A 199 -7.20 19.85 21.10
CA ALA A 199 -6.14 20.84 21.32
C ALA A 199 -5.50 21.31 20.01
N VAL A 200 -5.22 20.39 19.07
CA VAL A 200 -4.65 20.72 17.75
C VAL A 200 -5.64 21.56 16.93
N VAL A 201 -6.92 21.18 16.89
CA VAL A 201 -7.95 21.90 16.14
C VAL A 201 -8.15 23.31 16.70
N PHE A 202 -8.32 23.44 18.02
CA PHE A 202 -8.48 24.75 18.67
C PHE A 202 -7.23 25.61 18.51
N SER A 203 -6.02 25.02 18.60
CA SER A 203 -4.78 25.75 18.35
C SER A 203 -4.72 26.29 16.92
N GLY A 204 -5.10 25.48 15.92
CA GLY A 204 -5.17 25.91 14.53
C GLY A 204 -6.16 27.06 14.31
N LEU A 205 -7.38 26.94 14.83
CA LEU A 205 -8.40 27.99 14.75
C LEU A 205 -7.97 29.28 15.48
N PHE A 206 -7.35 29.15 16.64
CA PHE A 206 -6.85 30.28 17.41
C PHE A 206 -5.72 31.01 16.67
N LEU A 207 -4.82 30.27 16.01
CA LEU A 207 -3.75 30.84 15.21
C LEU A 207 -4.32 31.57 13.98
N LEU A 208 -5.29 30.97 13.30
CA LEU A 208 -6.01 31.59 12.18
C LEU A 208 -6.71 32.88 12.61
N PHE A 209 -7.36 32.89 13.77
CA PHE A 209 -8.00 34.07 14.35
C PHE A 209 -6.99 35.20 14.60
N ILE A 210 -5.82 34.90 15.16
CA ILE A 210 -4.76 35.90 15.38
C ILE A 210 -4.30 36.51 14.06
N ILE A 211 -4.09 35.68 13.03
CA ILE A 211 -3.66 36.12 11.70
C ILE A 211 -4.69 37.09 11.10
N PHE A 212 -5.97 36.70 11.04
CA PHE A 212 -7.01 37.58 10.49
C PHE A 212 -7.19 38.87 11.29
N LYS A 213 -7.08 38.81 12.63
CA LYS A 213 -7.16 39.99 13.49
C LYS A 213 -6.01 40.97 13.22
N GLN A 214 -4.79 40.48 13.00
CA GLN A 214 -3.63 41.31 12.69
C GLN A 214 -3.74 41.92 11.29
N ILE A 215 -4.12 41.12 10.28
CA ILE A 215 -4.34 41.60 8.91
C ILE A 215 -5.44 42.66 8.88
N GLY A 216 -6.55 42.46 9.60
CA GLY A 216 -7.64 43.43 9.71
C GLY A 216 -7.17 44.77 10.29
N LYS A 217 -6.40 44.75 11.38
CA LYS A 217 -5.82 45.97 11.97
C LYS A 217 -4.86 46.69 11.02
N LEU A 218 -4.00 45.93 10.34
CA LEU A 218 -3.05 46.48 9.37
C LEU A 218 -3.77 47.10 8.16
N SER A 219 -4.83 46.46 7.67
CA SER A 219 -5.66 46.97 6.58
C SER A 219 -6.34 48.29 6.92
N ILE A 220 -6.95 48.39 8.12
CA ILE A 220 -7.57 49.63 8.60
C ILE A 220 -6.51 50.74 8.75
N ALA A 221 -5.33 50.42 9.30
CA ALA A 221 -4.24 51.39 9.44
C ALA A 221 -3.69 51.87 8.09
N ALA A 222 -3.58 50.99 7.10
CA ALA A 222 -3.17 51.34 5.74
C ALA A 222 -4.23 52.20 5.03
N SER A 223 -5.51 51.89 5.21
CA SER A 223 -6.62 52.69 4.68
C SER A 223 -6.65 54.10 5.28
N LYS A 224 -6.52 54.25 6.61
CA LYS A 224 -6.42 55.56 7.27
C LYS A 224 -5.23 56.38 6.74
N ARG A 225 -4.06 55.75 6.54
CA ARG A 225 -2.88 56.41 5.96
C ARG A 225 -3.10 56.88 4.52
N ASN A 226 -3.80 56.10 3.70
CA ASN A 226 -4.10 56.48 2.32
C ASN A 226 -5.16 57.59 2.24
N ALA A 227 -6.19 57.54 3.09
CA ALA A 227 -7.17 58.62 3.23
C ALA A 227 -6.52 59.94 3.68
N GLN A 228 -5.57 59.88 4.63
CA GLN A 228 -4.77 61.03 5.06
C GLN A 228 -3.91 61.63 3.95
N LYS A 229 -3.33 60.81 3.08
CA LYS A 229 -2.55 61.28 1.93
C LYS A 229 -3.43 61.89 0.82
N ALA A 230 -4.65 61.42 0.65
CA ALA A 230 -5.59 61.93 -0.36
C ALA A 230 -6.25 63.26 0.05
N ALA A 231 -6.45 63.52 1.35
CA ALA A 231 -7.22 64.65 1.85
C ALA A 231 -6.42 65.97 2.08
N GLY A 232 -5.21 66.10 1.53
CA GLY A 232 -4.34 67.29 1.57
C GLY A 232 -4.76 68.45 2.52
N ALA A 233 -4.12 68.53 3.70
CA ALA A 233 -4.24 69.63 4.68
C ALA A 233 -5.66 70.05 5.14
N ALA A 234 -6.69 69.22 4.98
CA ALA A 234 -7.95 69.37 5.70
C ALA A 234 -8.01 68.39 6.90
N VAL A 235 -8.45 68.89 8.05
CA VAL A 235 -8.58 68.11 9.30
C VAL A 235 -9.54 66.94 9.07
N ILE A 236 -9.02 65.72 9.09
CA ILE A 236 -9.81 64.50 8.98
C ILE A 236 -10.44 64.20 10.34
N ALA A 237 -11.76 64.07 10.39
CA ALA A 237 -12.47 63.61 11.57
C ALA A 237 -11.94 62.22 12.00
N ASP A 238 -11.70 62.02 13.30
CA ASP A 238 -11.05 60.83 13.89
C ASP A 238 -11.64 59.47 13.47
N ASN A 239 -12.87 59.48 12.93
CA ASN A 239 -13.66 58.32 12.56
C ASN A 239 -13.63 57.94 11.07
N ALA A 240 -12.85 58.63 10.22
CA ALA A 240 -12.77 58.28 8.80
C ALA A 240 -12.29 56.81 8.61
N GLY A 241 -13.18 55.95 8.12
CA GLY A 241 -12.95 54.52 7.92
C GLY A 241 -13.35 53.60 9.08
N GLN A 242 -14.02 54.12 10.11
CA GLN A 242 -14.72 53.35 11.15
C GLN A 242 -16.24 53.53 11.03
N GLU A 243 -16.78 53.34 9.83
CA GLU A 243 -18.21 53.31 9.65
C GLU A 243 -18.78 52.04 10.30
N SER A 244 -19.87 52.18 11.06
CA SER A 244 -20.51 51.05 11.74
C SER A 244 -21.09 50.08 10.70
N GLY A 245 -21.15 48.78 11.05
CA GLY A 245 -21.75 47.75 10.19
C GLY A 245 -23.18 48.07 9.75
N GLU A 246 -23.89 48.88 10.53
CA GLU A 246 -25.24 49.36 10.26
C GLU A 246 -25.29 50.27 9.02
N ILE A 247 -24.27 51.10 8.80
CA ILE A 247 -24.18 51.98 7.64
C ILE A 247 -23.99 51.14 6.36
N PHE A 248 -23.14 50.12 6.41
CA PHE A 248 -22.97 49.19 5.29
C PHE A 248 -24.25 48.39 5.02
N ALA A 249 -24.96 47.97 6.06
CA ALA A 249 -26.24 47.28 5.93
C ALA A 249 -27.31 48.20 5.29
N ALA A 250 -27.37 49.46 5.69
CA ALA A 250 -28.29 50.45 5.12
C ALA A 250 -27.98 50.75 3.64
N ILE A 251 -26.69 50.92 3.29
CA ILE A 251 -26.26 51.11 1.89
C ILE A 251 -26.60 49.88 1.05
N GLY A 252 -26.37 48.68 1.58
CA GLY A 252 -26.71 47.43 0.91
C GLY A 252 -28.22 47.29 0.66
N ALA A 253 -29.04 47.63 1.65
CA ALA A 253 -30.50 47.61 1.53
C ALA A 253 -31.00 48.63 0.49
N ALA A 254 -30.46 49.85 0.48
CA ALA A 254 -30.84 50.88 -0.48
C ALA A 254 -30.45 50.50 -1.93
N LEU A 255 -29.29 49.88 -2.12
CA LEU A 255 -28.87 49.38 -3.44
C LEU A 255 -29.74 48.20 -3.90
N TYR A 256 -30.13 47.31 -2.98
CA TYR A 256 -31.04 46.22 -3.27
C TYR A 256 -32.41 46.76 -3.71
N GLU A 257 -32.99 47.68 -2.95
CA GLU A 257 -34.28 48.30 -3.26
C GLU A 257 -34.25 49.04 -4.61
N MET A 258 -33.18 49.78 -4.90
CA MET A 258 -32.99 50.43 -6.20
C MET A 258 -32.78 49.45 -7.36
N SER A 259 -32.23 48.27 -7.11
CA SER A 259 -32.11 47.22 -8.13
C SER A 259 -33.42 46.47 -8.36
N ASP A 260 -34.26 46.35 -7.33
CA ASP A 260 -35.57 45.71 -7.37
C ASP A 260 -36.59 46.64 -8.08
N ASP A 261 -36.58 47.95 -7.79
CA ASP A 261 -37.41 48.97 -8.45
C ASP A 261 -37.16 49.09 -9.97
N ASN A 262 -36.01 48.62 -10.45
CA ASN A 262 -35.66 48.60 -11.87
C ASN A 262 -36.24 47.40 -12.63
N HIS A 263 -36.84 46.43 -11.93
CA HIS A 263 -37.55 45.30 -12.53
C HIS A 263 -39.06 45.39 -12.23
N ASP A 264 -39.85 45.26 -13.31
CA ASP A 264 -41.31 45.10 -13.35
C ASP A 264 -42.19 46.36 -13.25
N ILE A 265 -42.01 47.28 -14.19
CA ILE A 265 -43.17 47.91 -14.83
C ILE A 265 -43.50 47.10 -16.08
N GLU A 266 -44.19 45.97 -15.90
CA GLU A 266 -44.79 45.26 -17.02
C GLU A 266 -45.86 46.15 -17.67
N HIS A 267 -45.59 46.66 -18.87
CA HIS A 267 -46.60 47.36 -19.67
C HIS A 267 -47.80 46.42 -19.91
N THR A 268 -48.96 46.77 -19.39
CA THR A 268 -50.25 46.05 -19.56
C THR A 268 -50.83 46.23 -20.97
N VAL A 269 -50.00 46.11 -22.01
CA VAL A 269 -50.41 46.07 -23.41
C VAL A 269 -50.25 44.64 -23.90
N LEU A 270 -51.34 43.87 -23.84
CA LEU A 270 -51.44 42.57 -24.50
C LEU A 270 -51.49 42.77 -26.03
N THR A 271 -50.34 42.97 -26.68
CA THR A 271 -50.24 42.85 -28.14
C THR A 271 -50.34 41.37 -28.54
N ILE A 272 -51.56 40.85 -28.67
CA ILE A 272 -51.80 39.58 -29.34
C ILE A 272 -51.51 39.77 -30.83
N ARG A 273 -50.28 39.51 -31.26
CA ARG A 273 -49.98 39.36 -32.68
C ARG A 273 -50.62 38.06 -33.16
N LYS A 274 -51.60 38.16 -34.07
CA LYS A 274 -52.20 37.02 -34.75
C LYS A 274 -51.13 36.38 -35.65
N VAL A 275 -50.38 35.42 -35.12
CA VAL A 275 -49.41 34.64 -35.91
C VAL A 275 -50.23 33.70 -36.81
N GLN A 276 -50.49 34.09 -38.06
CA GLN A 276 -50.82 33.11 -39.09
C GLN A 276 -49.56 32.28 -39.32
N ARG A 277 -49.46 31.11 -38.70
CA ARG A 277 -48.46 30.12 -39.09
C ARG A 277 -48.83 29.63 -40.48
N SER A 278 -48.16 30.17 -41.50
CA SER A 278 -48.21 29.59 -42.85
C SER A 278 -47.75 28.14 -42.75
N TYR A 279 -48.65 27.22 -43.05
CA TYR A 279 -48.38 25.78 -42.97
C TYR A 279 -47.18 25.44 -43.86
N SER A 280 -46.08 25.02 -43.25
CA SER A 280 -44.92 24.49 -43.97
C SER A 280 -45.09 22.98 -44.10
N PRO A 281 -45.15 22.42 -45.32
CA PRO A 281 -45.28 20.97 -45.53
C PRO A 281 -44.14 20.17 -44.88
N TRP A 282 -42.99 20.82 -44.67
CA TRP A 282 -41.76 20.21 -44.19
C TRP A 282 -41.76 19.86 -42.69
N SER A 283 -42.65 20.47 -41.90
CA SER A 283 -42.80 20.20 -40.46
C SER A 283 -44.04 19.36 -40.13
N SER A 284 -44.77 18.86 -41.13
CA SER A 284 -46.01 18.14 -40.85
C SER A 284 -45.75 16.71 -40.39
N LYS A 285 -46.20 16.38 -39.18
CA LYS A 285 -46.05 15.04 -38.58
C LYS A 285 -46.83 13.94 -39.32
N ILE A 286 -47.68 14.30 -40.29
CA ILE A 286 -48.43 13.33 -41.11
C ILE A 286 -47.51 12.50 -42.01
N TYR A 287 -46.36 13.05 -42.45
CA TYR A 287 -45.37 12.29 -43.23
C TYR A 287 -44.45 11.39 -42.38
N GLY A 288 -44.50 11.52 -41.05
CA GLY A 288 -43.71 10.71 -40.12
C GLY A 288 -44.45 9.50 -39.53
N LEU A 289 -45.73 9.31 -39.86
CA LEU A 289 -46.52 8.18 -39.40
C LEU A 289 -46.28 6.98 -40.33
N ARG A 290 -45.89 5.84 -39.74
CA ARG A 290 -45.67 4.59 -40.46
C ARG A 290 -47.02 4.04 -40.92
N GLU A 291 -47.27 4.02 -42.23
CA GLU A 291 -48.46 3.35 -42.77
C GLU A 291 -48.34 1.84 -42.55
N VAL A 292 -49.33 1.25 -41.88
CA VAL A 292 -49.45 -0.19 -41.75
C VAL A 292 -50.09 -0.77 -43.02
N PRO A 293 -49.50 -1.81 -43.63
CA PRO A 293 -50.00 -2.36 -44.88
C PRO A 293 -51.40 -2.94 -44.68
N LYS A 294 -52.30 -2.63 -45.62
CA LYS A 294 -53.62 -3.27 -45.67
C LYS A 294 -53.45 -4.72 -46.12
N LYS A 295 -54.09 -5.63 -45.39
CA LYS A 295 -54.16 -7.07 -45.72
C LYS A 295 -54.74 -7.29 -47.12
#